data_AF-A0A938SII0-F1
#
_entry.id   AF-A0A938SII0-F1
#
_cell.length_a   1.000
_cell.length_b   1.000
_cell.length_c   1.000
_cell.angle_alpha   90.00
_cell.angle_beta   90.00
_cell.angle_gamma   90.00
#
_symmetry.space_group_name_H-M   'P 1'
#
loop_
_entity.id
_entity.type
_entity.pdbx_description
1 polymer ?
#
loop_
_entity_poly.entity_id
_entity_poly.type
_entity_poly.pdbx_seq_one_letter_code
_entity_poly.pdbx_strand_id
1 'polypeptide(L)'
;MSRNYELPAHFFNPDDKRSYLLMVFQSTPLVCLAVPAEGGGFRLFDFPDKTGIYALYLTETPISDVIPAQRRAGDLAEADVAPLKHDLVYVGKTSGKGRLRRRLSDHYHKIDSRQGLSVDRILVRYLAIEHDWNTLFAEYHLIEAPELVTHPPPTWNTNGFGSHAPGAGRPGKRAKPPAHFDVLYPTKLCPP
;
A
#
# COMPACT_ATOMS: atom_id res chain seq x y z
N MET A 1 -28.61 31.12 -2.73
CA MET A 1 -29.32 29.92 -2.21
C MET A 1 -28.72 28.70 -2.89
N SER A 2 -27.67 28.11 -2.30
CA SER A 2 -27.10 26.86 -2.77
C SER A 2 -27.94 25.72 -2.22
N ARG A 3 -28.57 24.92 -3.09
CA ARG A 3 -29.22 23.69 -2.66
C ARG A 3 -28.13 22.69 -2.31
N ASN A 4 -28.01 22.38 -1.03
CA ASN A 4 -27.30 21.18 -0.56
C ASN A 4 -28.01 19.98 -1.17
N TYR A 5 -27.35 19.28 -2.08
CA TYR A 5 -27.81 18.00 -2.59
C TYR A 5 -27.26 16.92 -1.65
N GLU A 6 -28.00 16.61 -0.60
CA GLU A 6 -27.79 15.38 0.15
C GLU A 6 -28.39 14.23 -0.66
N LEU A 7 -27.54 13.37 -1.20
CA LEU A 7 -27.99 12.15 -1.85
C LEU A 7 -28.44 11.14 -0.76
N PRO A 8 -29.61 10.49 -0.90
CA PRO A 8 -30.05 9.44 0.02
C PRO A 8 -29.11 8.23 -0.04
N ALA A 9 -29.04 7.46 1.04
CA ALA A 9 -28.08 6.37 1.29
C ALA A 9 -28.04 5.19 0.27
N HIS A 10 -28.84 5.22 -0.80
CA HIS A 10 -29.00 4.09 -1.73
C HIS A 10 -29.15 4.49 -3.21
N PHE A 11 -28.51 5.58 -3.65
CA PHE A 11 -28.44 5.93 -5.08
C PHE A 11 -27.10 5.47 -5.68
N PHE A 12 -27.16 4.51 -6.62
CA PHE A 12 -26.03 4.19 -7.49
C PHE A 12 -25.96 5.25 -8.60
N ASN A 13 -24.94 6.12 -8.54
CA ASN A 13 -24.63 7.05 -9.61
C ASN A 13 -23.59 6.40 -10.55
N PRO A 14 -23.95 5.94 -11.76
CA PRO A 14 -23.00 5.35 -12.70
C PRO A 14 -21.91 6.34 -13.16
N ASP A 15 -22.15 7.66 -13.02
CA ASP A 15 -21.16 8.71 -13.29
C ASP A 15 -20.24 8.99 -12.09
N ASP A 16 -20.51 8.38 -10.93
CA ASP A 16 -19.63 8.46 -9.77
C ASP A 16 -18.42 7.53 -9.94
N LYS A 17 -17.48 8.03 -10.75
CA LYS A 17 -16.19 7.40 -11.02
C LYS A 17 -15.41 7.07 -9.73
N ARG A 18 -15.67 7.78 -8.62
CA ARG A 18 -15.05 7.50 -7.32
C ARG A 18 -15.56 6.18 -6.76
N SER A 19 -16.87 6.04 -6.58
CA SER A 19 -17.47 4.82 -6.03
C SER A 19 -17.17 3.61 -6.91
N TYR A 20 -17.22 3.78 -8.24
CA TYR A 20 -16.86 2.71 -9.16
C TYR A 20 -15.38 2.30 -9.04
N LEU A 21 -14.46 3.26 -8.96
CA LEU A 21 -13.04 2.95 -8.82
C LEU A 21 -12.73 2.26 -7.49
N LEU A 22 -13.35 2.72 -6.39
CA LEU A 22 -13.23 2.11 -5.08
C LEU A 22 -13.76 0.66 -5.09
N MET A 23 -14.94 0.44 -5.67
CA MET A 23 -15.53 -0.88 -5.83
C MET A 23 -14.61 -1.80 -6.63
N VAL A 24 -14.10 -1.34 -7.78
CA VAL A 24 -13.16 -2.11 -8.61
C VAL A 24 -11.90 -2.42 -7.83
N PHE A 25 -11.32 -1.44 -7.14
CA PHE A 25 -10.13 -1.63 -6.32
C PHE A 25 -10.35 -2.64 -5.19
N GLN A 26 -11.45 -2.54 -4.45
CA GLN A 26 -11.84 -3.48 -3.40
C GLN A 26 -12.15 -4.89 -3.93
N SER A 27 -12.51 -5.01 -5.21
CA SER A 27 -12.76 -6.29 -5.87
C SER A 27 -11.50 -6.97 -6.40
N THR A 28 -10.35 -6.27 -6.49
CA THR A 28 -9.11 -6.91 -6.93
C THR A 28 -8.69 -7.99 -5.92
N PRO A 29 -7.91 -8.99 -6.31
CA PRO A 29 -7.33 -9.90 -5.33
C PRO A 29 -6.29 -9.19 -4.46
N LEU A 30 -5.99 -9.78 -3.30
CA LEU A 30 -4.80 -9.47 -2.52
C LEU A 30 -3.64 -10.31 -3.05
N VAL A 31 -2.42 -9.80 -2.95
CA VAL A 31 -1.20 -10.55 -3.24
C VAL A 31 -0.18 -10.31 -2.13
N CYS A 32 0.78 -11.21 -1.95
CA CYS A 32 1.92 -10.91 -1.07
C CYS A 32 2.80 -9.83 -1.74
N LEU A 33 3.36 -8.89 -0.95
CA LEU A 33 4.41 -8.00 -1.47
C LEU A 33 5.63 -8.80 -1.92
N ALA A 34 5.93 -9.84 -1.14
CA ALA A 34 7.10 -10.67 -1.27
C ALA A 34 6.72 -12.15 -1.28
N VAL A 35 7.36 -12.91 -2.14
CA VAL A 35 7.13 -14.34 -2.34
C VAL A 35 8.42 -15.11 -2.10
N PRO A 36 8.35 -16.41 -1.76
CA PRO A 36 9.55 -17.22 -1.58
C PRO A 36 10.45 -17.20 -2.82
N ALA A 37 11.76 -17.03 -2.61
CA ALA A 37 12.76 -17.10 -3.67
C ALA A 37 13.38 -18.51 -3.75
N GLU A 38 13.79 -18.90 -4.96
CA GLU A 38 14.62 -20.10 -5.15
C GLU A 38 15.96 -19.89 -4.43
N GLY A 39 16.29 -20.76 -3.48
CA GLY A 39 17.49 -20.61 -2.62
C GLY A 39 17.23 -20.01 -1.23
N GLY A 40 15.97 -19.74 -0.90
CA GLY A 40 15.57 -19.21 0.42
C GLY A 40 15.43 -17.69 0.45
N GLY A 41 14.78 -17.21 1.50
CA GLY A 41 14.42 -15.79 1.62
C GLY A 41 13.26 -15.40 0.69
N PHE A 42 13.22 -14.12 0.33
CA PHE A 42 12.10 -13.50 -0.36
C PHE A 42 12.55 -12.75 -1.61
N ARG A 43 11.65 -12.68 -2.60
CA ARG A 43 11.74 -11.80 -3.77
C ARG A 43 10.45 -11.01 -3.92
N LEU A 44 10.50 -9.90 -4.64
CA LEU A 44 9.29 -9.13 -4.98
C LEU A 44 8.30 -9.99 -5.78
N PHE A 45 7.01 -9.84 -5.49
CA PHE A 45 5.94 -10.33 -6.36
C PHE A 45 6.03 -9.67 -7.75
N ASP A 46 5.63 -10.38 -8.82
CA ASP A 46 5.74 -9.85 -10.19
C ASP A 46 4.61 -8.86 -10.50
N PHE A 47 4.75 -7.64 -9.97
CA PHE A 47 3.82 -6.56 -10.26
C PHE A 47 3.96 -6.07 -11.70
N PRO A 48 2.86 -5.61 -12.34
CA PRO A 48 2.90 -5.14 -13.71
C PRO A 48 3.71 -3.85 -13.85
N ASP A 49 4.36 -3.68 -14.99
CA ASP A 49 5.05 -2.44 -15.36
C ASP A 49 4.07 -1.41 -15.96
N LYS A 50 3.04 -1.06 -15.17
CA LYS A 50 1.98 -0.11 -15.54
C LYS A 50 1.86 0.99 -14.49
N THR A 51 1.24 2.11 -14.86
CA THR A 51 0.73 3.09 -13.90
C THR A 51 -0.45 2.52 -13.12
N GLY A 52 -0.68 3.00 -11.90
CA GLY A 52 -1.83 2.58 -11.10
C GLY A 52 -1.82 3.10 -9.68
N ILE A 53 -2.70 2.50 -8.89
CA ILE A 53 -2.85 2.69 -7.44
C ILE A 53 -2.58 1.39 -6.70
N TYR A 54 -2.19 1.48 -5.45
CA TYR A 54 -1.97 0.34 -4.58
C TYR A 54 -2.20 0.68 -3.11
N ALA A 55 -2.48 -0.36 -2.32
CA ALA A 55 -2.58 -0.32 -0.88
C ALA A 55 -1.69 -1.40 -0.28
N LEU A 56 -1.04 -1.09 0.84
CA LEU A 56 -0.24 -2.01 1.64
C LEU A 56 -0.99 -2.28 2.94
N TYR A 57 -1.11 -3.56 3.27
CA TYR A 57 -1.70 -4.02 4.52
C TYR A 57 -0.63 -4.74 5.33
N LEU A 58 -0.52 -4.38 6.62
CA LEU A 58 0.41 -5.02 7.54
C LEU A 58 -0.33 -6.09 8.33
N THR A 59 0.16 -7.32 8.29
CA THR A 59 -0.37 -8.44 9.07
C THR A 59 0.27 -8.48 10.46
N GLU A 60 -0.45 -8.96 11.47
CA GLU A 60 0.12 -9.20 12.81
C GLU A 60 1.12 -10.38 12.83
N THR A 61 0.82 -11.43 12.08
CA THR A 61 1.62 -12.65 11.97
C THR A 61 2.27 -12.74 10.58
N PRO A 62 3.49 -13.31 10.44
CA PRO A 62 4.07 -13.61 9.14
C PRO A 62 3.10 -14.39 8.25
N ILE A 63 2.97 -13.97 6.99
CA ILE A 63 2.09 -14.63 6.02
C ILE A 63 2.57 -16.07 5.79
N SER A 64 3.87 -16.35 5.91
CA SER A 64 4.42 -17.71 5.81
C SER A 64 3.89 -18.70 6.83
N ASP A 65 3.44 -18.21 7.99
CA ASP A 65 3.00 -19.06 9.10
C ASP A 65 1.56 -19.54 8.90
N VAL A 66 0.82 -18.87 8.00
CA VAL A 66 -0.61 -19.13 7.75
C VAL A 66 -0.85 -19.61 6.32
N ILE A 67 -0.22 -18.97 5.33
CA ILE A 67 -0.45 -19.23 3.91
C ILE A 67 0.73 -20.02 3.32
N PRO A 68 0.48 -21.23 2.76
CA PRO A 68 1.55 -22.06 2.23
C PRO A 68 2.23 -21.44 1.00
N ALA A 69 3.50 -21.77 0.79
CA ALA A 69 4.35 -21.20 -0.27
C ALA A 69 3.72 -21.27 -1.67
N GLN A 70 3.02 -22.36 -1.98
CA GLN A 70 2.39 -22.60 -3.29
C GLN A 70 1.29 -21.60 -3.62
N ARG A 71 0.67 -20.98 -2.61
CA ARG A 71 -0.40 -19.98 -2.78
C ARG A 71 0.12 -18.55 -2.86
N ARG A 72 1.28 -18.27 -2.24
CA ARG A 72 1.81 -16.91 -2.10
C ARG A 72 2.27 -16.25 -3.40
N ALA A 73 2.51 -17.03 -4.45
CA ALA A 73 2.95 -16.53 -5.76
C ALA A 73 1.83 -16.03 -6.67
N GLY A 74 0.57 -16.07 -6.22
CA GLY A 74 -0.58 -15.64 -7.02
C GLY A 74 -1.60 -14.84 -6.22
N ASP A 75 -2.79 -14.74 -6.80
CA ASP A 75 -3.93 -14.05 -6.22
C ASP A 75 -4.47 -14.79 -4.99
N LEU A 76 -4.65 -14.04 -3.91
CA LEU A 76 -5.25 -14.46 -2.66
C LEU A 76 -6.66 -13.89 -2.57
N ALA A 77 -7.63 -14.78 -2.38
CA ALA A 77 -9.00 -14.39 -2.09
C ALA A 77 -9.11 -13.91 -0.64
N GLU A 78 -10.19 -13.19 -0.32
CA GLU A 78 -10.49 -12.78 1.07
C GLU A 78 -10.50 -13.97 2.03
N ALA A 79 -10.96 -15.14 1.60
CA ALA A 79 -10.93 -16.36 2.41
C ALA A 79 -9.52 -16.88 2.72
N ASP A 80 -8.55 -16.68 1.80
CA ASP A 80 -7.15 -17.07 2.04
C ASP A 80 -6.51 -16.20 3.13
N VAL A 81 -6.89 -14.91 3.18
CA VAL A 81 -6.33 -13.93 4.12
C VAL A 81 -7.17 -13.72 5.38
N ALA A 82 -8.41 -14.23 5.44
CA ALA A 82 -9.30 -14.09 6.59
C ALA A 82 -8.67 -14.52 7.94
N PRO A 83 -7.79 -15.55 8.01
CA PRO A 83 -7.10 -15.90 9.26
C PRO A 83 -5.99 -14.91 9.65
N LEU A 84 -5.55 -14.03 8.74
CA LEU A 84 -4.56 -13.00 9.00
C LEU A 84 -5.26 -11.73 9.45
N LYS A 85 -5.07 -11.34 10.71
CA LYS A 85 -5.40 -9.98 11.13
C LYS A 85 -4.46 -8.99 10.43
N HIS A 86 -5.03 -8.08 9.63
CA HIS A 86 -4.28 -7.16 8.80
C HIS A 86 -4.93 -5.78 8.76
N ASP A 87 -4.09 -4.74 8.82
CA ASP A 87 -4.53 -3.34 8.83
C ASP A 87 -4.00 -2.60 7.61
N LEU A 88 -4.83 -1.75 7.01
CA LEU A 88 -4.38 -0.83 5.95
C LEU A 88 -3.39 0.17 6.54
N VAL A 89 -2.13 0.10 6.11
CA VAL A 89 -1.07 0.99 6.63
C VAL A 89 -0.65 2.05 5.63
N TYR A 90 -0.76 1.79 4.32
CA TYR A 90 -0.36 2.74 3.29
C TYR A 90 -1.23 2.64 2.03
N VAL A 91 -1.52 3.77 1.43
CA VAL A 91 -2.06 3.89 0.07
C VAL A 91 -1.11 4.75 -0.75
N GLY A 92 -0.85 4.35 -1.99
CA GLY A 92 -0.06 5.17 -2.89
C GLY A 92 -0.49 5.05 -4.34
N LYS A 93 -0.01 5.99 -5.14
CA LYS A 93 -0.13 5.95 -6.60
C LYS A 93 1.21 5.99 -7.31
N THR A 94 1.14 5.75 -8.61
CA THR A 94 2.18 6.10 -9.57
C THR A 94 1.58 7.04 -10.60
N SER A 95 2.28 8.12 -10.94
CA SER A 95 1.86 9.06 -11.99
C SER A 95 2.98 9.29 -13.01
N GLY A 96 2.59 9.65 -14.24
CA GLY A 96 3.51 9.99 -15.32
C GLY A 96 4.40 8.80 -15.72
N LYS A 97 5.71 8.94 -15.51
CA LYS A 97 6.69 7.87 -15.79
C LYS A 97 6.83 6.84 -14.66
N GLY A 98 6.13 7.02 -13.53
CA GLY A 98 6.11 6.05 -12.44
C GLY A 98 5.43 4.74 -12.85
N ARG A 99 5.90 3.60 -12.31
CA ARG A 99 5.37 2.27 -12.59
C ARG A 99 5.16 1.49 -11.30
N LEU A 100 4.08 0.71 -11.20
CA LEU A 100 3.72 -0.08 -10.02
C LEU A 100 4.88 -0.98 -9.60
N ARG A 101 5.43 -1.77 -10.53
CA ARG A 101 6.63 -2.60 -10.30
C ARG A 101 7.76 -1.83 -9.63
N ARG A 102 8.17 -0.71 -10.20
CA ARG A 102 9.26 0.12 -9.66
C ARG A 102 8.92 0.64 -8.26
N ARG A 103 7.73 1.19 -8.07
CA ARG A 103 7.34 1.81 -6.79
C ARG A 103 7.19 0.79 -5.67
N LEU A 104 6.62 -0.37 -5.97
CA LEU A 104 6.49 -1.48 -5.02
C LEU A 104 7.86 -2.12 -4.73
N SER A 105 8.78 -2.14 -5.70
CA SER A 105 10.19 -2.51 -5.45
C SER A 105 10.89 -1.55 -4.49
N ASP A 106 10.68 -0.23 -4.64
CA ASP A 106 11.21 0.76 -3.70
C ASP A 106 10.70 0.50 -2.28
N HIS A 107 9.40 0.22 -2.13
CA HIS A 107 8.79 -0.12 -0.84
C HIS A 107 9.31 -1.44 -0.28
N TYR A 108 9.46 -2.47 -1.11
CA TYR A 108 10.05 -3.74 -0.72
C TYR A 108 11.44 -3.54 -0.10
N HIS A 109 12.34 -2.83 -0.78
CA HIS A 109 13.68 -2.57 -0.25
C HIS A 109 13.66 -1.67 0.98
N LYS A 110 12.75 -0.68 1.02
CA LYS A 110 12.59 0.18 2.19
C LYS A 110 12.16 -0.62 3.41
N ILE A 111 11.25 -1.59 3.26
CA ILE A 111 10.74 -2.44 4.33
C ILE A 111 11.78 -3.49 4.73
N ASP A 112 12.38 -4.19 3.77
CA ASP A 112 13.39 -5.21 4.03
C ASP A 112 14.64 -4.66 4.74
N SER A 113 14.96 -3.39 4.56
CA SER A 113 16.07 -2.74 5.26
C SER A 113 15.75 -2.32 6.71
N ARG A 114 14.54 -2.58 7.24
CA ARG A 114 14.14 -2.13 8.59
C ARG A 114 14.24 -3.20 9.67
N GLN A 115 14.48 -2.76 10.89
CA GLN A 115 14.36 -3.58 12.09
C GLN A 115 12.89 -3.68 12.51
N GLY A 116 12.47 -4.84 13.03
CA GLY A 116 11.12 -5.05 13.53
C GLY A 116 10.01 -5.10 12.46
N LEU A 117 10.37 -5.10 11.18
CA LEU A 117 9.44 -5.19 10.05
C LEU A 117 9.96 -6.22 9.04
N SER A 118 9.04 -7.00 8.45
CA SER A 118 9.36 -8.03 7.46
C SER A 118 8.47 -7.84 6.23
N VAL A 119 9.04 -8.08 5.05
CA VAL A 119 8.28 -8.09 3.79
C VAL A 119 7.24 -9.21 3.73
N ASP A 120 7.45 -10.29 4.50
CA ASP A 120 6.49 -11.40 4.64
C ASP A 120 5.29 -11.05 5.53
N ARG A 121 5.19 -9.80 6.01
CA ARG A 121 4.01 -9.30 6.73
C ARG A 121 3.19 -8.31 5.91
N ILE A 122 3.48 -8.17 4.61
CA ILE A 122 2.85 -7.16 3.77
C ILE A 122 2.01 -7.82 2.68
N LEU A 123 0.70 -7.58 2.74
CA LEU A 123 -0.21 -7.82 1.64
C LEU A 123 -0.35 -6.56 0.80
N VAL A 124 -0.61 -6.74 -0.49
CA VAL A 124 -0.78 -5.66 -1.46
C VAL A 124 -2.07 -5.87 -2.22
N ARG A 125 -2.81 -4.78 -2.36
CA ARG A 125 -3.91 -4.64 -3.32
C ARG A 125 -3.47 -3.61 -4.36
N TYR A 126 -3.67 -3.87 -5.64
CA TYR A 126 -3.27 -2.92 -6.68
C TYR A 126 -4.24 -2.93 -7.85
N LEU A 127 -4.33 -1.79 -8.53
CA LEU A 127 -5.10 -1.63 -9.76
C LEU A 127 -4.25 -0.87 -10.77
N ALA A 128 -3.92 -1.52 -11.88
CA ALA A 128 -3.27 -0.88 -13.02
C ALA A 128 -4.28 -0.02 -13.79
N ILE A 129 -3.88 1.19 -14.16
CA ILE A 129 -4.72 2.19 -14.81
C ILE A 129 -3.99 2.71 -16.04
N GLU A 130 -4.65 2.71 -17.20
CA GLU A 130 -4.03 3.06 -18.49
C GLU A 130 -3.82 4.57 -18.72
N HIS A 131 -4.58 5.43 -18.04
CA HIS A 131 -4.50 6.89 -18.23
C HIS A 131 -4.19 7.65 -16.93
N ASP A 132 -3.18 8.53 -16.99
CA ASP A 132 -2.62 9.26 -15.84
C ASP A 132 -3.62 10.17 -15.10
N TRP A 133 -4.66 10.68 -15.76
CA TRP A 133 -5.62 11.59 -15.12
C TRP A 133 -6.44 10.89 -14.00
N ASN A 134 -6.63 9.58 -14.11
CA ASN A 134 -7.36 8.78 -13.13
C ASN A 134 -6.56 8.51 -11.84
N THR A 135 -5.23 8.48 -11.89
CA THR A 135 -4.41 8.11 -10.71
C THR A 135 -4.37 9.22 -9.65
N LEU A 136 -4.47 10.49 -10.06
CA LEU A 136 -4.52 11.64 -9.14
C LEU A 136 -5.83 11.67 -8.32
N PHE A 137 -6.97 11.47 -8.98
CA PHE A 137 -8.27 11.37 -8.33
C PHE A 137 -8.37 10.13 -7.45
N ALA A 138 -7.84 8.99 -7.92
CA ALA A 138 -7.87 7.73 -7.20
C ALA A 138 -7.23 7.76 -5.81
N GLU A 139 -6.01 8.29 -5.70
CA GLU A 139 -5.29 8.29 -4.41
C GLU A 139 -5.95 9.18 -3.37
N TYR A 140 -6.34 10.39 -3.77
CA TYR A 140 -7.06 11.32 -2.89
C TYR A 140 -8.32 10.64 -2.34
N HIS A 141 -9.04 9.92 -3.20
CA HIS A 141 -10.26 9.23 -2.80
C HIS A 141 -10.04 7.96 -2.00
N LEU A 142 -8.96 7.21 -2.20
CA LEU A 142 -8.64 6.04 -1.37
C LEU A 142 -8.22 6.45 0.05
N ILE A 143 -7.46 7.53 0.20
CA ILE A 143 -7.03 8.05 1.50
C ILE A 143 -8.22 8.62 2.29
N GLU A 144 -9.21 9.20 1.59
CA GLU A 144 -10.42 9.76 2.19
C GLU A 144 -11.65 8.85 2.11
N ALA A 145 -11.53 7.61 1.60
CA ALA A 145 -12.66 6.69 1.52
C ALA A 145 -12.92 6.11 2.91
N PRO A 146 -14.03 6.48 3.59
CA PRO A 146 -14.35 5.94 4.91
C PRO A 146 -14.56 4.42 4.91
N GLU A 147 -14.79 3.83 3.73
CA GLU A 147 -14.97 2.39 3.50
C GLU A 147 -13.65 1.61 3.39
N LEU A 148 -12.53 2.29 3.11
CA LEU A 148 -11.18 1.69 3.07
C LEU A 148 -10.31 2.15 4.23
N VAL A 149 -10.54 3.37 4.67
CA VAL A 149 -9.81 4.05 5.73
C VAL A 149 -10.79 4.31 6.85
N THR A 150 -10.68 3.55 7.93
CA THR A 150 -11.24 3.97 9.21
C THR A 150 -10.52 5.27 9.61
N HIS A 151 -11.22 6.27 10.12
CA HIS A 151 -10.52 7.34 10.80
C HIS A 151 -9.83 6.74 12.03
N PRO A 152 -8.50 6.90 12.21
CA PRO A 152 -7.58 7.79 11.50
C PRO A 152 -6.93 7.25 10.21
N PRO A 153 -6.45 8.12 9.28
CA PRO A 153 -5.81 7.71 8.01
C PRO A 153 -4.67 6.70 8.20
N PRO A 154 -4.34 5.89 7.16
CA PRO A 154 -3.35 4.85 7.29
C PRO A 154 -2.03 5.41 7.81
N THR A 155 -1.48 4.78 8.85
CA THR A 155 -0.41 5.34 9.68
C THR A 155 0.83 5.72 8.87
N TRP A 156 1.12 5.01 7.77
CA TRP A 156 2.30 5.27 6.96
C TRP A 156 2.10 6.39 5.93
N ASN A 157 0.86 6.77 5.61
CA ASN A 157 0.60 7.91 4.73
C ASN A 157 1.02 9.25 5.35
N THR A 158 1.00 9.35 6.68
CA THR A 158 1.21 10.61 7.41
C THR A 158 2.55 10.69 8.16
N ASN A 159 3.31 9.59 8.25
CA ASN A 159 4.50 9.52 9.10
C ASN A 159 5.85 9.41 8.38
N GLY A 160 5.90 9.69 7.07
CA GLY A 160 7.15 9.77 6.29
C GLY A 160 7.55 8.49 5.55
N PHE A 161 6.70 7.46 5.51
CA PHE A 161 6.96 6.25 4.72
C PHE A 161 7.00 6.53 3.20
N GLY A 162 6.11 7.37 2.68
CA GLY A 162 6.09 7.69 1.23
C GLY A 162 7.28 8.53 0.73
N SER A 163 8.05 9.12 1.66
CA SER A 163 9.17 10.02 1.34
C SER A 163 10.36 9.26 0.74
N HIS A 164 10.87 9.76 -0.38
CA HIS A 164 12.20 9.37 -0.87
C HIS A 164 13.28 9.85 0.11
N ALA A 165 14.41 9.13 0.16
CA ALA A 165 15.58 9.60 0.90
C ALA A 165 15.95 11.01 0.38
N PRO A 166 16.20 11.99 1.27
CA PRO A 166 16.65 13.30 0.85
C PRO A 166 17.95 13.14 0.06
N GLY A 167 17.97 13.65 -1.18
CA GLY A 167 19.15 13.58 -2.05
C GLY A 167 20.40 14.20 -1.38
N ALA A 168 21.57 13.74 -1.80
CA ALA A 168 22.86 14.25 -1.34
C ALA A 168 22.90 15.79 -1.49
N GLY A 169 22.89 16.51 -0.36
CA GLY A 169 22.77 17.97 -0.30
C GLY A 169 21.72 18.48 0.71
N ARG A 170 20.88 17.60 1.26
CA ARG A 170 19.98 17.93 2.38
C ARG A 170 20.30 17.05 3.61
N PRO A 171 21.42 17.30 4.33
CA PRO A 171 21.61 16.66 5.63
C PRO A 171 20.40 16.98 6.51
N GLY A 172 19.75 15.95 7.05
CA GLY A 172 18.53 16.06 7.84
C GLY A 172 18.78 16.87 9.12
N LYS A 173 18.58 18.18 9.08
CA LYS A 173 18.82 19.09 10.21
C LYS A 173 17.62 19.23 11.18
N ARG A 174 16.65 18.32 11.15
CA ARG A 174 15.52 18.33 12.09
C ARG A 174 15.32 16.95 12.68
N ALA A 175 15.19 16.88 14.01
CA ALA A 175 14.79 15.68 14.71
C ALA A 175 13.44 15.20 14.16
N LYS A 176 13.34 13.90 13.85
CA LYS A 176 12.10 13.28 13.37
C LYS A 176 11.17 13.06 14.57
N PRO A 177 9.84 13.28 14.44
CA PRO A 177 8.88 12.99 15.50
C PRO A 177 8.94 11.51 15.94
N PRO A 178 8.57 11.17 17.19
CA PRO A 178 8.58 9.78 17.67
C PRO A 178 7.73 8.82 16.82
N ALA A 179 6.60 9.31 16.26
CA ALA A 179 5.71 8.53 15.41
C ALA A 179 6.20 8.39 13.96
N HIS A 180 7.33 9.00 13.59
CA HIS A 180 7.88 8.95 12.23
C HIS A 180 8.32 7.53 11.85
N PHE A 181 8.07 7.10 10.62
CA PHE A 181 8.37 5.76 10.12
C PHE A 181 9.82 5.32 10.43
N ASP A 182 10.80 6.16 10.09
CA ASP A 182 12.22 5.85 10.36
C ASP A 182 12.60 5.77 11.85
N VAL A 183 11.79 6.30 12.76
CA VAL A 183 12.00 6.16 14.21
C VAL A 183 11.37 4.87 14.72
N LEU A 184 10.16 4.54 14.25
CA LEU A 184 9.47 3.28 14.58
C LEU A 184 10.17 2.05 13.98
N TYR A 185 10.72 2.20 12.78
CA TYR A 185 11.36 1.15 11.99
C TYR A 185 12.75 1.63 11.55
N PRO A 186 13.75 1.61 12.45
CA PRO A 186 15.11 2.04 12.13
C PRO A 186 15.75 1.10 11.12
N THR A 187 16.77 1.58 10.40
CA THR A 187 17.49 0.76 9.41
C THR A 187 18.37 -0.29 10.10
N LYS A 188 18.46 -1.49 9.52
CA LYS A 188 19.28 -2.60 10.05
C LYS A 188 20.77 -2.22 10.23
N LEU A 189 21.29 -1.27 9.46
CA LEU A 189 22.71 -0.91 9.39
C LEU A 189 23.08 0.38 10.15
N CYS A 190 22.17 1.02 10.88
CA CYS A 190 22.54 2.13 11.75
C CYS A 190 22.47 1.66 13.21
N PRO A 191 23.61 1.35 13.85
CA PRO A 191 23.64 1.29 15.31
C PRO A 191 23.30 2.70 15.87
N PRO A 192 22.74 2.78 17.09
CA PRO A 192 22.42 4.04 17.75
C PRO A 192 23.65 4.94 17.96
#